data_AF-A0A3Q0IZU1-F1
#
_entry.id   AF-A0A3Q0IZU1-F1
#
_cell.length_a   1.000
_cell.length_b   1.000
_cell.length_c   1.000
_cell.angle_alpha   90.00
_cell.angle_beta   90.00
_cell.angle_gamma   90.00
#
_symmetry.space_group_name_H-M   'P 1'
#
loop_
_entity.id
_entity.type
_entity.pdbx_description
1 polymer ?
#
loop_
_entity_poly.entity_id
_entity_poly.type
_entity_poly.pdbx_seq_one_letter_code
_entity_poly.pdbx_strand_id
1 'polypeptide(L)'
;MAKTTKTIHKCLKRRERAYKLLLEQTIEATRTSFTSTLSVRGFSGEFYVDIESKRLDILIEPAHASQNNNSSQRKETSSLSGGEKSYTTVAFIIALWNGMAVPFFSMDEFDVFME
;
A
#
# COMPACT_ATOMS: atom_id res chain seq x y z
N MET A 1 -30.14 4.00 -32.93
CA MET A 1 -29.33 3.14 -32.03
C MET A 1 -27.81 3.37 -32.15
N ALA A 2 -27.23 3.55 -33.34
CA ALA A 2 -25.77 3.70 -33.52
C ALA A 2 -25.12 4.91 -32.81
N LYS A 3 -25.86 6.01 -32.59
CA LYS A 3 -25.36 7.22 -31.92
C LYS A 3 -25.12 6.98 -30.42
N THR A 4 -25.99 6.20 -29.77
CA THR A 4 -25.90 5.87 -28.34
C THR A 4 -24.70 4.99 -28.04
N THR A 5 -24.44 3.96 -28.86
CA THR A 5 -23.29 3.05 -28.71
C THR A 5 -21.96 3.81 -28.80
N LYS A 6 -21.84 4.76 -29.75
CA LYS A 6 -20.64 5.62 -29.88
C LYS A 6 -20.42 6.48 -28.63
N THR A 7 -21.48 7.04 -28.07
CA THR A 7 -21.41 7.83 -26.84
C THR A 7 -20.96 6.98 -25.64
N ILE A 8 -21.53 5.77 -25.47
CA ILE A 8 -21.15 4.86 -24.39
C ILE A 8 -19.67 4.49 -24.50
N HIS A 9 -19.18 4.15 -25.69
CA HIS A 9 -17.77 3.80 -25.90
C HIS A 9 -16.84 4.98 -25.57
N LYS A 10 -17.21 6.21 -25.93
CA LYS A 10 -16.46 7.42 -25.55
C LYS A 10 -16.44 7.62 -24.03
N CYS A 11 -17.58 7.46 -23.35
CA CYS A 11 -17.68 7.57 -21.90
C CYS A 11 -16.85 6.50 -21.18
N LEU A 12 -16.87 5.26 -21.67
CA LEU A 12 -16.11 4.15 -21.12
C LEU A 12 -14.60 4.39 -21.24
N LYS A 13 -14.12 4.83 -22.42
CA LYS A 13 -12.72 5.23 -22.60
C LYS A 13 -12.30 6.38 -21.66
N ARG A 14 -13.19 7.35 -21.44
CA ARG A 14 -12.92 8.45 -20.49
C ARG A 14 -12.80 7.92 -19.05
N ARG A 15 -13.68 7.02 -18.64
CA ARG A 15 -13.63 6.39 -17.31
C ARG A 15 -12.37 5.56 -17.12
N GLU A 16 -11.97 4.80 -18.14
CA GLU A 16 -10.75 3.98 -18.08
C GLU A 16 -9.49 4.86 -17.89
N ARG A 17 -9.40 5.99 -18.60
CA ARG A 17 -8.30 6.95 -18.42
C ARG A 17 -8.31 7.59 -17.03
N ALA A 18 -9.48 8.03 -16.57
CA ALA A 18 -9.62 8.63 -15.24
C ALA A 18 -9.24 7.63 -14.14
N TYR A 19 -9.63 6.36 -14.30
CA TYR A 19 -9.26 5.30 -13.38
C TYR A 19 -7.74 5.10 -13.30
N LYS A 20 -7.04 5.03 -14.44
CA LYS A 20 -5.58 4.88 -14.46
C LYS A 20 -4.86 6.04 -13.74
N LEU A 21 -5.29 7.27 -14.01
CA LEU A 21 -4.73 8.46 -13.36
C LEU A 21 -4.97 8.46 -11.84
N LEU A 22 -6.19 8.13 -11.41
CA LEU A 22 -6.54 8.08 -10.00
C LEU A 22 -5.75 6.98 -9.29
N LEU A 23 -5.60 5.83 -9.93
CA LEU A 23 -4.84 4.71 -9.41
C LEU A 23 -3.35 5.07 -9.20
N GLU A 24 -2.72 5.68 -10.19
CA GLU A 24 -1.33 6.16 -10.09
C GLU A 24 -1.17 7.16 -8.92
N GLN A 25 -2.09 8.12 -8.81
CA GLN A 25 -2.08 9.11 -7.72
C GLN A 25 -2.27 8.48 -6.34
N THR A 26 -3.20 7.54 -6.21
CA THR A 26 -3.44 6.82 -4.96
C THR A 26 -2.23 5.98 -4.57
N ILE A 27 -1.57 5.31 -5.52
CA ILE A 27 -0.36 4.52 -5.25
C ILE A 27 0.76 5.40 -4.71
N GLU A 28 1.04 6.55 -5.34
CA GLU A 28 2.11 7.45 -4.89
C GLU A 28 1.80 8.11 -3.54
N ALA A 29 0.55 8.50 -3.31
CA ALA A 29 0.10 9.03 -2.01
C ALA A 29 0.22 7.97 -0.90
N THR A 30 -0.21 6.74 -1.19
CA THR A 30 -0.10 5.60 -0.27
C THR A 30 1.36 5.27 0.02
N ARG A 31 2.25 5.30 -0.99
CA ARG A 31 3.69 5.05 -0.81
C ARG A 31 4.31 6.04 0.18
N THR A 32 4.05 7.33 -0.03
CA THR A 32 4.56 8.40 0.85
C THR A 32 4.05 8.23 2.28
N SER A 33 2.75 7.98 2.44
CA SER A 33 2.14 7.78 3.75
C SER A 33 2.64 6.50 4.44
N PHE A 34 2.89 5.43 3.68
CA PHE A 34 3.37 4.16 4.20
C PHE A 34 4.79 4.29 4.77
N THR A 35 5.71 4.87 3.99
CA THR A 35 7.08 5.12 4.46
C THR A 35 7.09 6.05 5.68
N SER A 36 6.23 7.07 5.70
CA SER A 36 6.09 7.94 6.87
C SER A 36 5.51 7.23 8.10
N THR A 37 4.63 6.24 7.92
CA THR A 37 4.05 5.50 9.04
C THR A 37 5.05 4.49 9.61
N LEU A 38 5.80 3.80 8.75
CA LEU A 38 6.85 2.86 9.15
C LEU A 38 8.00 3.54 9.92
N SER A 39 8.37 4.76 9.50
CA SER A 39 9.48 5.50 10.11
C SER A 39 9.22 5.88 11.57
N VAL A 40 7.95 5.99 11.99
CA VAL A 40 7.55 6.25 13.39
C VAL A 40 8.15 5.21 14.33
N ARG A 41 8.32 3.96 13.88
CA ARG A 41 8.90 2.88 14.69
C ARG A 41 10.29 2.44 14.18
N GLY A 42 10.93 3.29 13.38
CA GLY A 42 12.28 3.06 12.84
C GLY A 42 12.36 2.01 11.74
N PHE A 43 11.23 1.54 11.22
CA PHE A 43 11.21 0.66 10.05
C PHE A 43 11.40 1.47 8.77
N SER A 44 12.08 0.89 7.80
CA SER A 44 12.12 1.38 6.42
C SER A 44 11.44 0.35 5.53
N GLY A 45 10.66 0.76 4.55
CA GLY A 45 9.96 -0.19 3.70
C GLY A 45 9.34 0.45 2.47
N GLU A 46 9.17 -0.38 1.46
CA GLU A 46 8.55 -0.03 0.18
C GLU A 46 7.58 -1.12 -0.23
N PHE A 47 6.60 -0.74 -1.04
CA PHE A 47 5.72 -1.70 -1.71
C PHE A 47 5.69 -1.46 -3.22
N TYR A 48 5.48 -2.55 -3.94
CA TYR A 48 5.35 -2.59 -5.39
C TYR A 48 3.98 -3.15 -5.75
N VAL A 49 3.25 -2.41 -6.58
CA VAL A 49 1.93 -2.81 -7.06
C VAL A 49 2.05 -3.11 -8.55
N ASP A 50 1.82 -4.37 -8.91
CA ASP A 50 1.60 -4.75 -10.30
C ASP A 50 0.10 -4.87 -10.54
N ILE A 51 -0.44 -3.90 -11.28
CA ILE A 51 -1.87 -3.80 -11.58
C ILE A 51 -2.28 -4.85 -12.62
N GLU A 52 -1.39 -5.21 -13.55
CA GLU A 52 -1.69 -6.17 -14.62
C GLU A 52 -1.76 -7.58 -14.06
N SER A 53 -0.76 -7.98 -13.26
CA SER A 53 -0.73 -9.29 -12.61
C SER A 53 -1.51 -9.36 -11.29
N LYS A 54 -2.05 -8.23 -10.81
CA LYS A 54 -2.77 -8.07 -9.54
C LYS A 54 -1.94 -8.55 -8.34
N ARG A 55 -0.66 -8.16 -8.32
CA ARG A 55 0.29 -8.52 -7.26
C ARG A 55 0.68 -7.29 -6.44
N LEU A 56 0.84 -7.51 -5.15
CA LEU A 56 1.34 -6.53 -4.19
C LEU A 56 2.49 -7.19 -3.43
N ASP A 57 3.68 -6.65 -3.63
CA ASP A 57 4.89 -7.11 -2.94
C ASP A 57 5.34 -6.02 -1.98
N ILE A 58 5.54 -6.39 -0.71
CA ILE A 58 5.96 -5.47 0.35
C ILE A 58 7.32 -5.92 0.86
N LEU A 59 8.29 -5.01 0.86
CA LEU A 59 9.65 -5.24 1.32
C LEU A 59 9.98 -4.31 2.48
N ILE A 60 10.54 -4.86 3.55
CA ILE A 60 10.76 -4.14 4.80
C ILE A 60 12.15 -4.39 5.33
N GLU A 61 12.75 -3.33 5.83
CA GLU A 61 14.00 -3.34 6.57
C GLU A 61 13.73 -2.92 8.02
N PRO A 62 13.83 -3.85 8.98
CA PRO A 62 13.61 -3.55 10.39
C PRO A 62 14.78 -2.80 11.01
N ALA A 63 14.46 -1.87 11.94
CA ALA A 63 15.42 -1.00 12.62
C ALA A 63 16.60 -1.76 13.26
N HIS A 64 16.33 -2.94 13.83
CA HIS A 64 17.31 -3.77 14.53
C HIS A 64 18.32 -4.46 13.60
N ALA A 65 18.04 -4.56 12.29
CA ALA A 65 18.98 -5.14 11.33
C ALA A 65 20.16 -4.20 11.02
N SER A 66 19.98 -2.87 11.18
CA SER A 66 21.02 -1.88 10.89
C SER A 66 22.15 -1.84 11.94
N GLN A 67 21.91 -2.34 13.16
CA GLN A 67 22.95 -2.36 14.21
C GLN A 67 23.97 -3.48 14.07
N ASN A 68 23.64 -4.58 13.38
CA ASN A 68 24.59 -5.64 13.08
C ASN A 68 25.17 -5.35 11.69
N ASN A 69 26.44 -4.96 11.65
CA ASN A 69 27.25 -4.56 10.46
C ASN A 69 27.39 -5.62 9.35
N ASN A 70 26.44 -6.51 9.15
CA ASN A 70 26.41 -7.49 8.07
C ASN A 70 25.02 -7.49 7.43
N SER A 71 24.90 -6.77 6.32
CA SER A 71 23.76 -6.72 5.38
C SER A 71 22.41 -6.24 5.95
N SER A 72 22.05 -5.00 5.60
CA SER A 72 20.68 -4.51 5.46
C SER A 72 19.85 -5.43 4.55
N GLN A 73 19.45 -6.60 5.04
CA GLN A 73 18.69 -7.55 4.24
C GLN A 73 17.22 -7.14 4.29
N ARG A 74 16.73 -6.54 3.20
CA ARG A 74 15.30 -6.31 2.97
C ARG A 74 14.59 -7.67 3.10
N LYS A 75 13.70 -7.76 4.07
CA LYS A 75 12.91 -8.95 4.36
C LYS A 75 11.60 -8.85 3.60
N GLU A 76 11.26 -9.92 2.90
CA GLU A 76 9.90 -10.14 2.42
C GLU A 76 8.96 -10.35 3.61
N THR A 77 7.69 -10.01 3.45
CA THR A 77 6.65 -10.19 4.48
C THR A 77 6.55 -11.63 5.01
N SER A 78 6.97 -12.62 4.23
CA SER A 78 7.08 -14.02 4.62
C SER A 78 8.06 -14.24 5.79
N SER A 79 9.17 -13.49 5.80
CA SER A 79 10.32 -13.64 6.70
C SER A 79 10.30 -12.73 7.95
N LEU A 80 9.24 -11.92 8.09
CA LEU A 80 9.03 -11.03 9.24
C LEU A 80 8.49 -11.78 10.48
N SER A 81 8.69 -11.22 11.67
CA SER A 81 8.06 -11.70 12.90
C SER A 81 6.53 -11.45 12.88
N GLY A 82 5.77 -12.12 13.75
CA GLY A 82 4.31 -11.91 13.83
C GLY A 82 3.93 -10.44 14.04
N GLY A 83 4.61 -9.76 14.96
CA GLY A 83 4.36 -8.33 15.23
C GLY A 83 4.86 -7.40 14.13
N GLU A 84 5.98 -7.71 13.48
CA GLU A 84 6.46 -6.95 12.31
C GLU A 84 5.44 -7.04 11.15
N LYS A 85 4.86 -8.22 10.91
CA LYS A 85 3.80 -8.39 9.90
C LYS A 85 2.57 -7.57 10.26
N SER A 86 2.06 -7.70 11.48
CA SER A 86 0.86 -6.97 11.92
C SER A 86 1.06 -5.46 11.84
N TYR A 87 2.19 -4.94 12.33
CA TYR A 87 2.52 -3.53 12.25
C TYR A 87 2.58 -3.03 10.79
N THR A 88 3.23 -3.79 9.92
CA THR A 88 3.30 -3.48 8.48
C THR A 88 1.91 -3.42 7.85
N THR A 89 1.07 -4.41 8.13
CA THR A 89 -0.26 -4.49 7.57
C THR A 89 -1.10 -3.30 8.01
N VAL A 90 -1.04 -2.94 9.30
CA VAL A 90 -1.72 -1.75 9.85
C VAL A 90 -1.17 -0.47 9.21
N ALA A 91 0.15 -0.34 9.08
CA ALA A 91 0.78 0.81 8.44
C ALA A 91 0.34 0.96 6.96
N PHE A 92 0.20 -0.15 6.24
CA PHE A 92 -0.30 -0.16 4.87
C PHE A 92 -1.77 0.24 4.78
N ILE A 93 -2.62 -0.26 5.68
CA ILE A 93 -4.04 0.11 5.75
C ILE A 93 -4.20 1.61 6.02
N ILE A 94 -3.49 2.16 7.01
CA ILE A 94 -3.51 3.60 7.33
C ILE A 94 -3.04 4.43 6.13
N ALA A 95 -2.00 3.97 5.42
CA ALA A 95 -1.52 4.64 4.24
C ALA A 95 -2.55 4.66 3.10
N LEU A 96 -3.29 3.56 2.90
CA LEU A 96 -4.37 3.49 1.91
C LEU A 96 -5.52 4.41 2.28
N TRP A 97 -5.85 4.50 3.57
CA TRP A 97 -6.90 5.39 4.07
C TRP A 97 -6.63 6.85 3.77
N ASN A 98 -5.38 7.30 3.87
CA ASN A 98 -5.00 8.65 3.47
C ASN A 98 -5.18 8.90 1.96
N GLY A 99 -5.08 7.86 1.14
CA GLY A 99 -5.34 7.92 -0.30
C GLY A 99 -6.82 7.80 -0.69
N MET A 100 -7.71 7.48 0.25
CA MET A 100 -9.14 7.22 0.02
C MET A 100 -10.02 8.23 0.75
N ALA A 101 -10.89 8.93 0.01
CA ALA A 101 -11.88 9.80 0.62
C ALA A 101 -13.10 8.99 1.09
N VAL A 102 -13.06 8.50 2.33
CA VAL A 102 -14.20 7.82 2.97
C VAL A 102 -14.54 8.47 4.32
N PRO A 103 -15.82 8.43 4.77
CA PRO A 103 -16.29 9.22 5.90
C PRO A 103 -15.88 8.69 7.29
N PHE A 104 -15.55 7.40 7.40
CA PHE A 104 -15.06 6.79 8.64
C PHE A 104 -14.35 5.46 8.35
N PHE A 105 -13.58 4.99 9.33
CA PHE A 105 -12.86 3.71 9.29
C PHE A 105 -13.13 2.93 10.58
N SER A 106 -13.07 1.60 10.48
CA SER A 106 -13.18 0.69 11.62
C SER A 106 -12.16 -0.43 11.46
N MET A 107 -11.44 -0.76 12.53
CA MET A 107 -10.51 -1.88 12.63
C MET A 107 -10.81 -2.60 13.94
N ASP A 108 -10.90 -3.92 13.89
CA ASP A 108 -11.17 -4.78 15.05
C ASP A 108 -9.98 -5.74 15.24
N GLU A 109 -9.68 -6.07 16.50
CA GLU A 109 -8.59 -7.01 16.90
C GLU A 109 -7.22 -6.77 16.21
N PHE A 110 -6.89 -5.53 15.87
CA PHE A 110 -5.67 -5.23 15.11
C PHE A 110 -4.38 -5.29 15.94
N ASP A 111 -4.49 -5.30 17.26
CA ASP A 111 -3.40 -5.22 18.23
C ASP A 111 -2.98 -6.59 18.81
N VAL A 112 -3.67 -7.69 18.47
CA VAL A 112 -3.41 -9.06 19.00
C VAL A 112 -1.94 -9.50 18.90
N PHE A 113 -1.20 -8.98 17.92
CA PHE A 113 0.21 -9.30 17.71
C PHE A 113 1.13 -8.07 17.81
N MET A 114 0.65 -6.92 18.28
CA MET A 114 1.41 -5.66 18.33
C MET A 114 2.10 -5.38 19.68
N GLU A 115 2.22 -6.41 20.54
CA GLU A 115 2.94 -6.37 21.82
C GLU A 115 4.45 -6.63 21.69
#